data_AF-A0A183NFP8-F1
#
_entry.id   AF-A0A183NFP8-F1
#
_cell.length_a   1.000
_cell.length_b   1.000
_cell.length_c   1.000
_cell.angle_alpha   90.00
_cell.angle_beta   90.00
_cell.angle_gamma   90.00
#
_symmetry.space_group_name_H-M   'P 1'
#
loop_
_entity.id
_entity.type
_entity.pdbx_description
1 polymer ?
#
loop_
_entity_poly.entity_id
_entity_poly.type
_entity_poly.pdbx_seq_one_letter_code
_entity_poly.pdbx_strand_id
1 'polypeptide(L)' 'MNNSVIKNADMSHEMQKRALAIGIDSVRKYELEKDIADHLKKEFDTRYGPTWHCIVGRNFGR' A
#
# COMPACT_ATOMS: atom_id res chain seq x y z
N MET A 1 -3.04 5.44 -17.54
CA MET A 1 -2.68 4.36 -16.57
C MET A 1 -1.42 4.80 -15.87
N ASN A 2 -1.52 5.26 -14.63
CA ASN A 2 -0.35 5.75 -13.89
C ASN A 2 0.59 4.59 -13.59
N ASN A 3 1.83 4.71 -14.05
CA ASN A 3 2.84 3.65 -13.98
C ASN A 3 3.19 3.39 -12.51
N SER A 4 2.73 2.26 -11.96
CA SER A 4 3.07 1.86 -10.58
C SER A 4 4.39 1.09 -10.60
N VAL A 5 5.35 1.51 -9.79
CA VAL A 5 6.73 0.97 -9.82
C VAL A 5 7.10 0.45 -8.43
N ILE A 6 7.39 -0.85 -8.33
CA ILE A 6 7.95 -1.47 -7.12
C ILE A 6 9.46 -1.20 -7.11
N LYS A 7 9.96 -0.54 -6.07
CA LYS A 7 11.40 -0.22 -5.93
C LYS A 7 12.19 -1.33 -5.23
N ASN A 8 11.61 -1.92 -4.20
CA ASN A 8 12.16 -3.05 -3.46
C ASN A 8 11.02 -3.84 -2.83
N ALA A 9 11.18 -5.17 -2.70
CA ALA A 9 10.20 -6.04 -2.06
C ALA A 9 10.87 -7.34 -1.59
N ASP A 10 10.62 -7.72 -0.35
CA ASP A 10 10.93 -9.05 0.19
C ASP A 10 9.60 -9.76 0.52
N MET A 11 8.87 -10.13 -0.53
CA MET A 11 7.59 -10.83 -0.45
C MET A 11 7.30 -11.54 -1.77
N SER A 12 6.43 -12.55 -1.75
CA SER A 12 6.08 -13.32 -2.95
C SER A 12 5.47 -12.44 -4.05
N HIS A 13 5.67 -12.83 -5.32
CA HIS A 13 5.16 -12.07 -6.47
C HIS A 13 3.63 -11.88 -6.42
N GLU A 14 2.89 -12.87 -5.91
CA GLU A 14 1.45 -12.76 -5.74
C GLU A 14 1.04 -11.78 -4.64
N MET A 15 1.82 -11.70 -3.56
CA MET A 15 1.61 -10.67 -2.54
C MET A 15 1.91 -9.27 -3.10
N GLN A 16 2.97 -9.12 -3.92
CA GLN A 16 3.30 -7.85 -4.58
C GLN A 16 2.19 -7.38 -5.53
N LYS A 17 1.63 -8.27 -6.36
CA LYS A 17 0.50 -7.94 -7.25
C LYS A 17 -0.71 -7.45 -6.45
N ARG A 18 -1.02 -8.12 -5.33
CA ARG A 18 -2.12 -7.70 -4.46
C ARG A 18 -1.82 -6.36 -3.78
N ALA A 19 -0.60 -6.15 -3.31
CA ALA A 19 -0.17 -4.87 -2.76
C ALA A 19 -0.40 -3.72 -3.74
N LEU A 20 -0.04 -3.93 -5.02
CA LEU A 20 -0.25 -2.97 -6.08
C LEU A 20 -1.74 -2.69 -6.33
N ALA A 21 -2.55 -3.75 -6.41
CA ALA A 21 -3.99 -3.64 -6.65
C ALA A 21 -4.69 -2.86 -5.51
N ILE A 22 -4.39 -3.20 -4.25
CA ILE A 22 -4.92 -2.50 -3.08
C ILE A 22 -4.42 -1.05 -3.06
N GLY A 23 -3.14 -0.80 -3.37
CA GLY A 23 -2.58 0.55 -3.45
C GLY A 23 -3.28 1.44 -4.49
N ILE A 24 -3.48 0.92 -5.70
CA ILE A 24 -4.18 1.63 -6.77
C ILE A 24 -5.63 1.94 -6.38
N ASP A 25 -6.32 0.98 -5.77
CA ASP A 25 -7.68 1.16 -5.29
C ASP A 25 -7.76 2.20 -4.16
N SER A 26 -6.83 2.16 -3.21
CA SER A 26 -6.75 3.10 -2.09
C SER A 26 -6.55 4.54 -2.57
N VAL A 27 -5.61 4.76 -3.50
CA VAL A 27 -5.31 6.09 -4.06
C VAL A 27 -6.48 6.64 -4.89
N ARG A 28 -7.36 5.77 -5.43
CA ARG A 28 -8.57 6.21 -6.14
C ARG A 28 -9.73 6.54 -5.20
N LYS A 29 -9.81 5.87 -4.05
CA LYS A 29 -10.90 6.02 -3.07
C LYS A 29 -10.70 7.17 -2.10
N TYR A 30 -9.45 7.51 -1.78
CA TYR A 30 -9.13 8.46 -0.72
C TYR A 30 -8.18 9.55 -1.22
N GLU A 31 -8.42 10.78 -0.79
CA GLU A 31 -7.59 11.94 -1.15
C GLU A 31 -6.47 12.20 -0.12
N LEU A 32 -6.73 11.92 1.17
CA LEU A 32 -5.77 12.17 2.23
C LEU A 32 -4.83 10.98 2.41
N GLU A 33 -3.53 11.26 2.48
CA GLU A 33 -2.47 10.24 2.61
C GLU A 33 -2.67 9.33 3.84
N LYS A 34 -3.16 9.91 4.96
CA LYS A 34 -3.48 9.15 6.18
C LYS A 34 -4.57 8.10 5.95
N ASP A 35 -5.59 8.43 5.15
CA ASP A 35 -6.74 7.55 4.92
C ASP A 35 -6.34 6.40 3.97
N ILE A 36 -5.47 6.71 3.00
CA ILE A 36 -4.85 5.71 2.12
C ILE A 36 -4.01 4.73 2.96
N ALA A 37 -3.17 5.24 3.86
CA ALA A 37 -2.33 4.42 4.73
C ALA A 37 -3.17 3.53 5.68
N ASP A 38 -4.22 4.09 6.28
CA ASP A 38 -5.13 3.34 7.15
C ASP A 38 -5.88 2.23 6.41
N HIS A 39 -6.33 2.50 5.18
CA HIS A 39 -6.98 1.50 4.33
C HIS A 39 -6.02 0.36 3.96
N LEU A 40 -4.80 0.69 3.54
CA LEU A 40 -3.75 -0.30 3.27
C LEU A 40 -3.48 -1.17 4.50
N LYS A 41 -3.27 -0.54 5.66
CA LYS A 41 -3.03 -1.27 6.91
C LYS A 41 -4.15 -2.25 7.21
N LYS A 42 -5.41 -1.82 7.15
CA LYS A 42 -6.58 -2.67 7.42
C LYS A 42 -6.67 -3.85 6.46
N GLU A 43 -6.46 -3.63 5.17
CA GLU A 43 -6.49 -4.69 4.17
C GLU A 43 -5.38 -5.72 4.40
N PHE A 44 -4.18 -5.28 4.72
CA PHE A 44 -3.05 -6.18 4.99
C PHE A 44 -3.18 -6.93 6.32
N ASP A 45 -3.56 -6.23 7.40
CA ASP A 45 -3.82 -6.86 8.71
C ASP A 45 -4.91 -7.96 8.59
N THR A 46 -5.98 -7.67 7.84
CA THR A 46 -7.09 -8.62 7.66
C THR A 46 -6.67 -9.86 6.87
N ARG A 47 -5.82 -9.69 5.84
CA ARG A 47 -5.46 -10.77 4.91
C ARG A 47 -4.27 -11.59 5.37
N TYR A 48 -3.30 -10.98 6.04
CA TYR A 48 -2.01 -11.59 6.35
C TYR A 48 -1.73 -11.64 7.86
N GLY A 49 -2.66 -11.16 8.68
CA GLY A 49 -2.50 -11.06 10.12
C GLY A 49 -1.78 -9.77 10.53
N PRO A 50 -2.07 -9.24 11.74
CA PRO A 50 -1.38 -8.07 12.28
C PRO A 50 0.04 -8.42 12.76
N THR A 51 0.96 -7.45 12.86
CA THR A 51 0.76 -6.00 12.63
C THR A 51 1.43 -5.50 11.37
N TRP A 52 0.67 -4.79 10.52
CA TRP A 52 1.21 -4.04 9.39
C TRP A 52 1.36 -2.56 9.71
N HIS A 53 2.42 -1.97 9.17
CA HIS A 53 2.66 -0.54 9.19
C HIS A 53 2.71 -0.05 7.74
N CYS A 54 1.85 0.92 7.41
CA CYS A 54 1.77 1.48 6.07
C CYS A 54 2.06 2.98 6.13
N ILE A 55 2.85 3.46 5.18
CA ILE A 55 3.29 4.85 5.10
C ILE A 55 3.01 5.34 3.67
N VAL A 56 2.35 6.48 3.54
CA VAL A 56 1.95 7.09 2.26
C VAL A 56 2.30 8.57 2.29
N GLY A 57 2.88 9.07 1.20
CA GLY A 57 3.44 10.41 1.15
C GLY A 57 4.37 10.61 -0.04
N ARG A 58 4.67 11.87 -0.35
CA ARG A 58 5.46 12.25 -1.53
C ARG A 58 6.96 12.38 -1.25
N ASN A 59 7.34 12.72 -0.02
CA ASN A 59 8.73 12.97 0.39
C ASN A 59 8.99 12.36 1.78
N PHE A 60 10.03 11.54 1.90
CA PHE A 60 10.42 10.86 3.14
C PHE A 60 11.94 10.84 3.31
N GLY A 61 12.42 10.61 4.54
CA GLY A 61 13.81 10.27 4.82
C GLY A 61 14.81 11.40 4.58
N ARG A 62 14.58 12.58 5.19
CA ARG A 62 15.62 13.61 5.29
C ARG A 62 16.77 13.18 6.19
#